data_AF-A0A815NXL6-F1
#
_entry.id   AF-A0A815NXL6-F1
#
_cell.length_a   1.000
_cell.length_b   1.000
_cell.length_c   1.000
_cell.angle_alpha   90.00
_cell.angle_beta   90.00
_cell.angle_gamma   90.00
#
_symmetry.space_group_name_H-M   'P 1'
#
loop_
_entity.id
_entity.type
_entity.pdbx_description
1 polymer ?
#
loop_
_entity_poly.entity_id
_entity_poly.type
_entity_poly.pdbx_seq_one_letter_code
_entity_poly.pdbx_strand_id
1 'polypeptide(L)'
;MIPKGGALDASYRFCVKHGKHRKIGNLTVNTIIRLACLILDTNCFVFDNKYYKQIRGGAMRSPFTMTSANIYIYIDDIFVTSNESIDNIKALLDRDNDKDPNIRINYTINESIEFLDVLIENIQGQLRTSVFRKPTAEPYILPHTSNHPRHIHSNTIDTVLLRAIRLCSDVETFDQERLNIEIALLLNEYSPKFISHHFKQFFKKYNASSIYQHSHADMYKQLHLQLLNESSPDDQVPHHSEQ
;
A
#
# COMPACT_ATOMS: atom_id res chain seq x y z
N MET A 1 4.94 15.03 12.85
CA MET A 1 4.90 15.92 11.65
C MET A 1 6.29 16.41 11.31
N ILE A 2 6.65 16.42 10.02
CA ILE A 2 7.99 16.74 9.54
C ILE A 2 8.37 18.19 9.90
N PRO A 3 9.55 18.43 10.51
CA PRO A 3 10.02 19.79 10.75
C PRO A 3 10.37 20.49 9.43
N LYS A 4 9.91 21.74 9.25
CA LYS A 4 10.08 22.51 8.00
C LYS A 4 11.55 22.65 7.58
N GLY A 5 12.43 23.00 8.54
CA GLY A 5 13.86 23.13 8.27
C GLY A 5 14.50 21.81 7.84
N GLY A 6 14.13 20.70 8.49
CA GLY A 6 14.59 19.36 8.13
C GLY A 6 14.15 18.95 6.71
N ALA A 7 12.87 19.19 6.37
CA ALA A 7 12.35 18.92 5.02
C ALA A 7 13.10 19.70 3.94
N LEU A 8 13.38 20.99 4.18
CA LEU A 8 14.08 21.85 3.24
C LEU A 8 15.54 21.43 3.06
N ASP A 9 16.23 21.09 4.15
CA ASP A 9 17.61 20.59 4.09
C ASP A 9 17.70 19.25 3.34
N ALA A 10 16.81 18.30 3.66
CA ALA A 10 16.77 17.02 2.95
C ALA A 10 16.43 17.20 1.47
N SER A 11 15.49 18.08 1.14
CA SER A 11 15.16 18.44 -0.25
C SER A 11 16.35 19.07 -0.98
N TYR A 12 17.10 19.96 -0.31
CA TYR A 12 18.30 20.57 -0.87
C TYR A 12 19.36 19.52 -1.19
N ARG A 13 19.67 18.65 -0.20
CA ARG A 13 20.64 17.55 -0.38
C ARG A 13 20.22 16.60 -1.51
N PHE A 14 18.94 16.27 -1.59
CA PHE A 14 18.38 15.44 -2.66
C PHE A 14 18.56 16.11 -4.04
N CYS A 15 18.16 17.37 -4.18
CA CYS A 15 18.28 18.10 -5.44
C CYS A 15 19.74 18.32 -5.87
N VAL A 16 20.67 18.53 -4.93
CA VAL A 16 22.11 18.62 -5.24
C VAL A 16 22.67 17.28 -5.72
N LYS A 17 22.27 16.18 -5.08
CA LYS A 17 22.73 14.83 -5.43
C LYS A 17 22.25 14.37 -6.80
N HIS A 18 21.01 14.69 -7.15
CA HIS A 18 20.36 14.19 -8.38
C HIS A 18 20.28 15.22 -9.51
N GLY A 19 20.54 16.50 -9.24
CA GLY A 19 20.53 17.57 -10.25
C GLY A 19 21.83 17.65 -11.05
N LYS A 20 21.73 17.74 -12.38
CA LYS A 20 22.88 18.00 -13.25
C LYS A 20 23.31 19.46 -13.08
N HIS A 21 24.58 19.70 -12.71
CA HIS A 21 25.12 21.05 -12.47
C HIS A 21 24.29 21.91 -11.48
N ARG A 22 23.72 21.31 -10.44
CA ARG A 22 22.81 21.99 -9.48
C ARG A 22 21.56 22.60 -10.13
N LYS A 23 21.09 22.01 -11.22
CA LYS A 23 19.82 22.33 -11.88
C LYS A 23 18.96 21.07 -12.01
N ILE A 24 17.65 21.28 -11.96
CA ILE A 24 16.64 20.28 -12.31
C ILE A 24 15.80 20.90 -13.43
N GLY A 25 15.95 20.37 -14.65
CA GLY A 25 15.47 21.05 -15.85
C GLY A 25 16.07 22.45 -15.98
N ASN A 26 15.22 23.47 -16.08
CA ASN A 26 15.63 24.87 -16.20
C ASN A 26 15.77 25.61 -14.86
N LEU A 27 15.41 24.97 -13.74
CA LEU A 27 15.39 25.61 -12.42
C LEU A 27 16.68 25.31 -11.65
N THR A 28 17.21 26.33 -10.99
CA THR A 28 18.32 26.15 -10.04
C THR A 28 17.79 25.52 -8.75
N VAL A 29 18.64 24.72 -8.09
CA VAL A 29 18.31 24.15 -6.76
C VAL A 29 17.86 25.24 -5.78
N ASN A 30 18.51 26.41 -5.77
CA ASN A 30 18.14 27.53 -4.90
C ASN A 30 16.73 28.05 -5.18
N THR A 31 16.33 28.13 -6.46
CA THR A 31 14.97 28.52 -6.84
C THR A 31 13.96 27.50 -6.32
N ILE A 32 14.25 26.21 -6.46
CA ILE A 32 13.38 25.13 -6.00
C ILE A 32 13.20 25.19 -4.48
N ILE A 33 14.30 25.37 -3.73
CA ILE A 33 14.22 25.48 -2.26
C ILE A 33 13.50 26.75 -1.81
N ARG A 34 13.63 27.87 -2.52
CA ARG A 34 12.84 29.08 -2.23
C ARG A 34 11.34 28.86 -2.43
N LEU A 35 10.96 28.16 -3.50
CA LEU A 35 9.56 27.79 -3.73
C LEU A 35 9.04 26.82 -2.65
N ALA A 36 9.87 25.85 -2.25
CA ALA A 36 9.57 24.95 -1.15
C ALA A 36 9.35 25.70 0.19
N CYS A 37 10.24 26.65 0.53
CA CYS A 37 10.06 27.52 1.68
C CYS A 37 8.71 28.24 1.61
N LEU A 38 8.39 28.84 0.46
CA LEU A 38 7.15 29.57 0.28
C LEU A 38 5.93 28.68 0.58
N ILE A 39 5.89 27.46 0.04
CA ILE A 39 4.79 26.51 0.26
C ILE A 39 4.66 26.14 1.75
N LEU A 40 5.78 25.92 2.44
CA LEU A 40 5.76 25.55 3.86
C LEU A 40 5.44 26.75 4.77
N ASP A 41 5.78 27.97 4.37
CA ASP A 41 5.58 29.19 5.16
C ASP A 41 4.22 29.84 4.98
N THR A 42 3.57 29.65 3.84
CA THR A 42 2.20 30.12 3.57
C THR A 42 1.13 29.10 3.93
N ASN A 43 1.51 28.02 4.63
CA ASN A 43 0.59 26.98 5.04
C ASN A 43 -0.34 27.45 6.17
N CYS A 44 -1.53 27.91 5.78
CA CYS A 44 -2.59 28.41 6.66
C CYS A 44 -3.92 27.70 6.36
N PHE A 45 -4.75 27.50 7.37
CA PHE A 45 -6.10 26.95 7.23
C PHE A 45 -7.11 27.70 8.10
N VAL A 46 -8.40 27.56 7.77
CA VAL A 46 -9.51 28.15 8.53
C VAL A 46 -10.26 27.03 9.24
N PHE A 47 -10.50 27.20 10.53
CA PHE A 47 -11.35 26.31 11.33
C PHE A 47 -12.15 27.15 12.32
N ASP A 48 -13.47 26.91 12.43
CA ASP A 48 -14.36 27.68 13.30
C ASP A 48 -14.22 29.21 13.11
N ASN A 49 -14.24 29.66 11.84
CA ASN A 49 -14.04 31.06 11.44
C ASN A 49 -12.75 31.73 11.95
N LYS A 50 -11.75 30.97 12.38
CA LYS A 50 -10.43 31.45 12.82
C LYS A 50 -9.34 30.99 11.87
N TYR A 51 -8.38 31.88 11.63
CA TYR A 51 -7.21 31.59 10.80
C TYR A 51 -6.09 30.99 11.65
N TYR A 52 -5.55 29.86 11.20
CA TYR A 52 -4.43 29.18 11.84
C TYR A 52 -3.28 29.06 10.85
N LYS A 53 -2.08 29.39 11.32
CA LYS A 53 -0.84 29.11 10.59
C LYS A 53 -0.26 27.80 11.09
N GLN A 54 0.01 26.89 10.16
CA GLN A 54 0.63 25.63 10.52
C GLN A 54 2.12 25.84 10.81
N ILE A 55 2.51 25.59 12.06
CA ILE A 55 3.85 25.86 12.57
C ILE A 55 4.84 24.73 12.22
N ARG A 56 4.35 23.49 12.09
CA ARG A 56 5.14 22.30 11.77
C ARG A 56 4.43 21.40 10.74
N GLY A 57 5.19 20.76 9.86
CA GLY A 57 4.69 19.98 8.73
C GLY A 57 4.12 20.84 7.60
N GLY A 58 3.56 20.16 6.59
CA GLY A 58 2.86 20.77 5.46
C GLY A 58 1.38 20.37 5.41
N ALA A 59 0.63 20.94 4.47
CA ALA A 59 -0.77 20.58 4.26
C ALA A 59 -0.88 19.14 3.74
N MET A 60 -1.73 18.32 4.35
CA MET A 60 -1.83 16.87 4.09
C MET A 60 -2.21 16.50 2.64
N ARG A 61 -2.73 17.46 1.85
CA ARG A 61 -3.07 17.28 0.42
C ARG A 61 -2.18 18.09 -0.53
N SER A 62 -1.12 18.71 -0.03
CA SER A 62 -0.15 19.41 -0.87
C SER A 62 0.75 18.39 -1.55
N PRO A 63 0.84 18.38 -2.91
CA PRO A 63 1.74 17.48 -3.63
C PRO A 63 3.19 17.62 -3.14
N PHE A 64 3.63 18.85 -2.88
CA PHE A 64 4.97 19.12 -2.37
C PHE A 64 5.19 18.54 -0.96
N THR A 65 4.19 18.62 -0.08
CA THR A 65 4.31 18.08 1.28
C THR A 65 4.55 16.58 1.24
N MET A 66 3.84 15.85 0.38
CA MET A 66 4.03 14.41 0.18
C MET A 66 5.43 14.09 -0.34
N THR A 67 5.90 14.80 -1.38
CA THR A 67 7.26 14.61 -1.91
C THR A 67 8.32 14.91 -0.84
N SER A 68 8.15 15.98 -0.07
CA SER A 68 9.07 16.36 1.00
C SER A 68 9.10 15.32 2.12
N ALA A 69 7.97 14.69 2.43
CA ALA A 69 7.87 13.61 3.41
C ALA A 69 8.66 12.38 2.97
N ASN A 70 8.48 11.98 1.71
CA ASN A 70 9.20 10.86 1.12
C ASN A 70 10.72 11.10 1.10
N ILE A 71 11.16 12.33 0.83
CA ILE A 71 12.60 12.68 0.88
C ILE A 71 13.13 12.68 2.31
N TYR A 72 12.33 13.09 3.29
CA TYR A 72 12.78 13.31 4.66
C TYR A 72 12.75 12.05 5.54
N ILE A 73 11.67 11.26 5.50
CA ILE A 73 11.48 10.06 6.35
C ILE A 73 11.50 8.76 5.55
N TYR A 74 11.21 8.81 4.24
CA TYR A 74 11.13 7.65 3.36
C TYR A 74 10.15 6.58 3.90
N ILE A 75 8.86 6.76 3.55
CA ILE A 75 7.73 5.86 3.83
C ILE A 75 7.13 5.99 5.26
N ASP A 76 5.80 6.05 5.35
CA ASP A 76 5.05 6.23 6.60
C ASP A 76 4.90 4.94 7.42
N ASP A 77 4.80 3.78 6.77
CA ASP A 77 4.64 2.46 7.41
C ASP A 77 5.75 1.49 6.98
N ILE A 78 6.43 0.84 7.94
CA ILE A 78 7.55 -0.06 7.69
C ILE A 78 7.28 -1.42 8.34
N PHE A 79 7.45 -2.49 7.57
CA PHE A 79 7.50 -3.86 8.05
C PHE A 79 8.95 -4.36 8.07
N VAL A 80 9.38 -4.95 9.18
CA VAL A 80 10.76 -5.45 9.36
C VAL A 80 10.71 -6.86 9.96
N THR A 81 11.55 -7.76 9.44
CA THR A 81 11.85 -9.03 10.07
C THR A 81 13.27 -9.03 10.61
N SER A 82 13.47 -9.64 11.78
CA SER A 82 14.78 -9.71 12.44
C SER A 82 14.91 -11.02 13.20
N ASN A 83 16.14 -11.53 13.26
CA ASN A 83 16.51 -12.71 14.05
C ASN A 83 17.09 -12.34 15.43
N GLU A 84 17.11 -11.05 15.77
CA GLU A 84 17.57 -10.53 17.05
C GLU A 84 16.59 -10.82 18.18
N SER A 85 17.08 -10.77 19.43
CA SER A 85 16.19 -10.86 20.60
C SER A 85 15.21 -9.68 20.63
N ILE A 86 14.01 -9.93 21.16
CA ILE A 86 12.98 -8.89 21.31
C ILE A 86 13.49 -7.70 22.13
N ASP A 87 14.33 -7.96 23.14
CA ASP A 87 14.88 -6.92 24.01
C ASP A 87 15.90 -6.04 23.28
N ASN A 88 16.76 -6.63 22.43
CA ASN A 88 17.67 -5.85 21.59
C ASN A 88 16.90 -4.95 20.62
N ILE A 89 15.84 -5.48 19.99
CA ILE A 89 15.02 -4.72 19.04
C ILE A 89 14.33 -3.55 19.75
N LYS A 90 13.74 -3.78 20.92
CA LYS A 90 13.13 -2.72 21.73
C LYS A 90 14.14 -1.65 22.12
N ALA A 91 15.32 -2.05 22.60
CA ALA A 91 16.38 -1.10 22.96
C ALA A 91 16.82 -0.24 21.77
N LEU A 92 16.90 -0.81 20.56
CA LEU A 92 17.20 -0.07 19.34
C LEU A 92 16.09 0.93 18.97
N LEU A 93 14.82 0.50 19.04
CA LEU A 93 13.66 1.34 18.72
C LEU A 93 13.47 2.47 19.74
N ASP A 94 13.72 2.20 21.02
CA ASP A 94 13.64 3.20 22.09
C ASP A 94 14.75 4.25 21.94
N ARG A 95 15.99 3.81 21.67
CA ARG A 95 17.10 4.72 21.35
C ARG A 95 16.78 5.59 20.12
N ASP A 96 16.13 5.02 19.11
CA ASP A 96 15.80 5.74 17.89
C ASP A 96 14.62 6.72 18.09
N ASN A 97 13.70 6.40 19.01
CA ASN A 97 12.63 7.30 19.47
C ASN A 97 13.17 8.55 20.19
N ASP A 98 14.33 8.46 20.83
CA ASP A 98 14.95 9.60 21.54
C ASP A 98 15.63 10.61 20.60
N LYS A 99 15.74 10.32 19.29
CA LYS A 99 16.47 11.17 18.34
C LYS A 99 15.77 12.49 18.01
N ASP A 100 14.43 12.53 17.99
CA ASP A 100 13.66 13.77 17.79
C ASP A 100 12.45 13.78 18.72
N PRO A 101 12.30 14.80 19.60
CA PRO A 101 11.21 14.87 20.57
C PRO A 101 9.80 15.00 19.95
N ASN A 102 9.70 15.16 18.63
CA ASN A 102 8.45 15.36 17.90
C ASN A 102 8.18 14.27 16.85
N ILE A 103 9.07 13.30 16.70
CA ILE A 103 8.87 12.12 15.85
C ILE A 103 8.88 10.92 16.78
N ARG A 104 7.73 10.26 16.87
CA ARG A 104 7.57 9.04 17.65
C ARG A 104 7.32 7.89 16.70
N ILE A 105 8.20 6.91 16.73
CA ILE A 105 8.06 5.61 16.09
C ILE A 105 7.11 4.80 16.97
N ASN A 106 5.88 4.65 16.49
CA ASN A 106 4.94 3.71 17.08
C ASN A 106 5.24 2.35 16.46
N TYR A 107 5.62 1.38 17.30
CA TYR A 107 5.98 0.05 16.84
C TYR A 107 5.20 -1.02 17.61
N THR A 108 4.93 -2.12 16.94
CA THR A 108 4.36 -3.34 17.52
C THR A 108 5.26 -4.48 17.12
N ILE A 109 5.70 -5.30 18.09
CA ILE A 109 6.52 -6.49 17.85
C ILE A 109 5.66 -7.69 18.23
N ASN A 110 5.42 -8.57 17.27
CA ASN A 110 4.63 -9.77 17.48
C ASN A 110 4.99 -10.83 16.45
N GLU A 111 4.63 -12.08 16.73
CA GLU A 111 4.71 -13.19 15.77
C GLU A 111 3.60 -13.11 14.72
N SER A 112 2.50 -12.42 15.03
CA SER A 112 1.40 -12.13 14.11
C SER A 112 1.11 -10.62 14.09
N ILE A 113 1.20 -10.00 12.91
CA ILE A 113 1.02 -8.55 12.75
C ILE A 113 0.23 -8.21 11.48
N GLU A 114 -0.59 -7.18 11.58
CA GLU A 114 -1.27 -6.55 10.46
C GLU A 114 -0.37 -5.49 9.81
N PHE A 115 -0.20 -5.56 8.50
CA PHE A 115 0.51 -4.55 7.71
C PHE A 115 -0.27 -4.27 6.42
N LEU A 116 -0.77 -3.04 6.29
CA LEU A 116 -1.69 -2.64 5.22
C LEU A 116 -2.91 -3.59 5.17
N ASP A 117 -3.02 -4.34 4.09
CA ASP A 117 -4.11 -5.25 3.75
C ASP A 117 -3.75 -6.73 4.04
N VAL A 118 -2.64 -6.98 4.73
CA VAL A 118 -2.05 -8.31 4.91
C VAL A 118 -1.90 -8.62 6.40
N LEU A 119 -2.36 -9.81 6.79
CA LEU A 119 -2.04 -10.40 8.08
C LEU A 119 -0.83 -11.32 7.88
N ILE A 120 0.24 -11.06 8.62
CA ILE A 120 1.51 -11.76 8.49
C ILE A 120 1.74 -12.52 9.79
N GLU A 121 1.89 -13.84 9.69
CA GLU A 121 2.13 -14.75 10.80
C GLU A 121 3.46 -15.46 10.62
N ASN A 122 4.32 -15.45 11.64
CA ASN A 122 5.58 -16.16 11.65
C ASN A 122 5.39 -17.55 12.25
N ILE A 123 5.43 -18.58 11.40
CA ILE A 123 5.37 -19.98 11.79
C ILE A 123 6.79 -20.55 11.72
N GLN A 124 7.47 -20.56 12.87
CA GLN A 124 8.80 -21.16 13.01
C GLN A 124 9.85 -20.65 11.99
N GLY A 125 9.80 -19.35 11.65
CA GLY A 125 10.71 -18.73 10.69
C GLY A 125 10.19 -18.69 9.26
N GLN A 126 9.01 -19.25 8.98
CA GLN A 126 8.32 -19.09 7.70
C GLN A 126 7.15 -18.12 7.86
N LEU A 127 7.11 -17.11 7.01
CA LEU A 127 6.00 -16.16 7.00
C LEU A 127 4.82 -16.77 6.24
N ARG A 128 3.68 -16.85 6.90
CA ARG A 128 2.38 -17.12 6.32
C ARG A 128 1.63 -15.80 6.22
N THR A 129 1.06 -15.54 5.05
CA THR A 129 0.29 -14.32 4.79
C THR A 129 -1.15 -14.66 4.45
N SER A 130 -2.07 -13.78 4.86
CA SER A 130 -3.49 -13.83 4.49
C SER A 130 -4.06 -12.41 4.34
N VAL A 131 -5.26 -12.31 3.78
CA VAL A 131 -5.93 -11.02 3.62
C VAL A 131 -6.44 -10.52 4.97
N PHE A 132 -5.95 -9.36 5.41
CA PHE A 132 -6.47 -8.70 6.60
C PHE A 132 -7.67 -7.81 6.26
N ARG A 133 -8.71 -7.87 7.10
CA ARG A 133 -9.83 -6.92 7.10
C ARG A 133 -10.01 -6.37 8.49
N LYS A 134 -10.12 -5.04 8.60
CA LYS A 134 -10.45 -4.41 9.87
C LYS A 134 -11.81 -4.93 10.36
N PRO A 135 -12.01 -5.18 11.66
CA PRO A 135 -13.29 -5.66 12.18
C PRO A 135 -14.49 -4.76 11.84
N THR A 136 -14.23 -3.48 11.62
CA THR A 136 -15.24 -2.48 11.24
C THR A 136 -15.37 -2.29 9.73
N ALA A 137 -14.63 -3.04 8.92
CA ALA A 137 -14.71 -2.94 7.47
C ALA A 137 -16.01 -3.60 6.99
N GLU A 138 -16.86 -2.80 6.36
CA GLU A 138 -18.00 -3.34 5.63
C GLU A 138 -17.49 -4.18 4.44
N PRO A 139 -18.19 -5.26 4.06
CA PRO A 139 -17.84 -6.07 2.89
C PRO A 139 -18.21 -5.33 1.59
N TYR A 140 -17.67 -4.12 1.43
CA TYR A 140 -17.95 -3.27 0.29
C TYR A 140 -17.12 -3.72 -0.91
N ILE A 141 -17.82 -4.19 -1.93
CA ILE A 141 -17.32 -4.38 -3.29
C ILE A 141 -18.22 -3.49 -4.16
N LEU A 142 -17.71 -2.97 -5.28
CA LEU A 142 -18.49 -2.14 -6.20
C LEU A 142 -19.90 -2.73 -6.42
N PRO A 143 -20.99 -2.09 -5.95
CA PRO A 143 -22.32 -2.68 -6.03
C PRO A 143 -22.74 -2.96 -7.48
N HIS A 144 -23.34 -4.13 -7.74
CA HIS A 144 -23.77 -4.50 -9.09
C HIS A 144 -24.91 -3.62 -9.63
N THR A 145 -25.61 -2.90 -8.75
CA THR A 145 -26.62 -1.89 -9.10
C THR A 145 -26.06 -0.54 -9.51
N SER A 146 -24.77 -0.30 -9.30
CA SER A 146 -24.14 0.95 -9.69
C SER A 146 -24.11 1.10 -11.21
N ASN A 147 -24.12 2.35 -11.70
CA ASN A 147 -24.16 2.64 -13.14
C ASN A 147 -22.77 2.51 -13.79
N HIS A 148 -22.14 1.33 -13.65
CA HIS A 148 -20.87 1.02 -14.27
C HIS A 148 -21.05 0.01 -15.41
N PRO A 149 -20.22 0.07 -16.46
CA PRO A 149 -20.23 -0.95 -17.51
C PRO A 149 -19.99 -2.36 -16.96
N ARG A 150 -20.60 -3.37 -17.60
CA ARG A 150 -20.47 -4.79 -17.19
C ARG A 150 -19.02 -5.27 -17.06
N HIS A 151 -18.11 -4.76 -17.91
CA HIS A 151 -16.70 -5.15 -17.84
C HIS A 151 -16.03 -4.67 -16.55
N ILE A 152 -16.48 -3.55 -15.94
CA ILE A 152 -15.97 -3.08 -14.65
C ILE A 152 -16.38 -4.05 -13.53
N HIS A 153 -17.63 -4.54 -13.55
CA HIS A 153 -18.09 -5.54 -12.60
C HIS A 153 -17.36 -6.89 -12.74
N SER A 154 -17.09 -7.31 -13.97
CA SER A 154 -16.24 -8.48 -14.25
C SER A 154 -14.82 -8.28 -13.71
N ASN A 155 -14.19 -7.16 -14.04
CA ASN A 155 -12.83 -6.85 -13.61
C ASN A 155 -12.73 -6.75 -12.09
N THR A 156 -13.78 -6.23 -11.43
CA THR A 156 -13.82 -6.18 -9.96
C THR A 156 -13.66 -7.57 -9.35
N ILE A 157 -14.35 -8.59 -9.90
CA ILE A 157 -14.21 -9.98 -9.46
C ILE A 157 -12.78 -10.49 -9.69
N ASP A 158 -12.22 -10.22 -10.88
CA ASP A 158 -10.85 -10.64 -11.19
C ASP A 158 -9.83 -9.98 -10.24
N THR A 159 -9.99 -8.69 -9.94
CA THR A 159 -9.10 -7.95 -9.05
C THR A 159 -9.13 -8.48 -7.62
N VAL A 160 -10.31 -8.77 -7.07
CA VAL A 160 -10.40 -9.31 -5.69
C VAL A 160 -9.85 -10.74 -5.61
N LEU A 161 -10.05 -11.57 -6.64
CA LEU A 161 -9.48 -12.92 -6.70
C LEU A 161 -7.95 -12.88 -6.87
N LEU A 162 -7.42 -12.02 -7.75
CA LEU A 162 -5.98 -11.81 -7.91
C LEU A 162 -5.34 -11.38 -6.59
N ARG A 163 -5.98 -10.43 -5.89
CA ARG A 163 -5.52 -9.97 -4.57
C ARG A 163 -5.53 -11.11 -3.56
N ALA A 164 -6.61 -11.88 -3.48
CA ALA A 164 -6.70 -13.03 -2.57
C ALA A 164 -5.59 -14.05 -2.81
N ILE A 165 -5.34 -14.43 -4.08
CA ILE A 165 -4.31 -15.42 -4.39
C ILE A 165 -2.92 -14.85 -4.12
N ARG A 166 -2.64 -13.59 -4.46
CA ARG A 166 -1.34 -12.96 -4.20
C ARG A 166 -1.04 -12.85 -2.71
N LEU A 167 -2.05 -12.60 -1.88
CA LEU A 167 -1.87 -12.38 -0.45
C LEU A 167 -1.95 -13.65 0.39
N CYS A 168 -2.70 -14.68 -0.01
CA CYS A 168 -2.83 -15.91 0.76
C CYS A 168 -1.70 -16.89 0.42
N SER A 169 -0.88 -17.27 1.41
CA SER A 169 0.25 -18.18 1.21
C SER A 169 -0.18 -19.65 0.99
N ASP A 170 -1.32 -20.04 1.52
CA ASP A 170 -1.81 -21.41 1.53
C ASP A 170 -3.24 -21.52 0.99
N VAL A 171 -3.60 -22.73 0.58
CA VAL A 171 -4.89 -22.98 -0.07
C VAL A 171 -6.05 -22.87 0.93
N GLU A 172 -5.83 -23.16 2.20
CA GLU A 172 -6.87 -23.11 3.23
C GLU A 172 -7.29 -21.66 3.53
N THR A 173 -6.32 -20.77 3.73
CA THR A 173 -6.57 -19.32 3.90
C THR A 173 -7.18 -18.73 2.64
N PHE A 174 -6.72 -19.15 1.47
CA PHE A 174 -7.33 -18.74 0.21
C PHE A 174 -8.78 -19.20 0.08
N ASP A 175 -9.11 -20.44 0.45
CA ASP A 175 -10.48 -20.94 0.36
C ASP A 175 -11.43 -20.19 1.28
N GLN A 176 -10.99 -19.87 2.50
CA GLN A 176 -11.73 -19.00 3.41
C GLN A 176 -11.92 -17.60 2.81
N GLU A 177 -10.87 -17.03 2.24
CA GLU A 177 -10.91 -15.72 1.61
C GLU A 177 -11.83 -15.68 0.39
N ARG A 178 -11.81 -16.73 -0.42
CA ARG A 178 -12.68 -16.90 -1.58
C ARG A 178 -14.15 -16.95 -1.16
N LEU A 179 -14.48 -17.65 -0.08
CA LEU A 179 -15.83 -17.67 0.48
C LEU A 179 -16.24 -16.28 0.98
N ASN A 180 -15.34 -15.55 1.65
CA ASN A 180 -15.62 -14.17 2.07
C ASN A 180 -15.89 -13.25 0.88
N ILE A 181 -15.13 -13.39 -0.22
CA ILE A 181 -15.36 -12.66 -1.47
C ILE A 181 -16.72 -12.99 -2.08
N GLU A 182 -17.08 -14.27 -2.12
CA GLU A 182 -18.37 -14.72 -2.65
C GLU A 182 -19.54 -14.13 -1.84
N ILE A 183 -19.44 -14.16 -0.51
CA ILE A 183 -20.42 -13.52 0.39
C ILE A 183 -20.49 -12.02 0.13
N ALA A 184 -19.34 -11.34 0.03
CA ALA A 184 -19.31 -9.90 -0.23
C ALA A 184 -19.95 -9.56 -1.58
N LEU A 185 -19.70 -10.32 -2.64
CA LEU A 185 -20.34 -10.13 -3.95
C LEU A 185 -21.87 -10.29 -3.87
N LEU A 186 -22.36 -11.31 -3.15
CA LEU A 186 -23.78 -11.53 -2.95
C LEU A 186 -24.44 -10.36 -2.19
N LEU A 187 -23.79 -9.84 -1.14
CA LEU A 187 -24.25 -8.68 -0.38
C LEU A 187 -24.29 -7.40 -1.22
N ASN A 188 -23.45 -7.31 -2.26
CA ASN A 188 -23.41 -6.20 -3.21
C ASN A 188 -24.25 -6.47 -4.47
N GLU A 189 -25.26 -7.33 -4.36
CA GLU A 189 -26.29 -7.61 -5.37
C GLU A 189 -25.81 -8.27 -6.68
N TYR A 190 -24.65 -8.93 -6.65
CA TYR A 190 -24.21 -9.74 -7.78
C TYR A 190 -25.05 -11.03 -7.86
N SER A 191 -25.55 -11.36 -9.06
CA SER A 191 -26.30 -12.61 -9.24
C SER A 191 -25.40 -13.85 -9.08
N PRO A 192 -25.86 -14.94 -8.43
CA PRO A 192 -25.05 -16.16 -8.25
C PRO A 192 -24.52 -16.75 -9.57
N LYS A 193 -25.31 -16.64 -10.65
CA LYS A 193 -24.92 -17.09 -12.00
C LYS A 193 -23.75 -16.28 -12.54
N PHE A 194 -23.76 -14.96 -12.32
CA PHE A 194 -22.68 -14.07 -12.72
C PHE A 194 -21.40 -14.41 -11.96
N ILE A 195 -21.48 -14.53 -10.62
CA ILE A 195 -20.33 -14.91 -9.77
C ILE A 195 -19.73 -16.24 -10.23
N SER A 196 -20.55 -17.29 -10.32
CA SER A 196 -20.10 -18.62 -10.74
C SER A 196 -19.47 -18.62 -12.14
N HIS A 197 -20.01 -17.83 -13.08
CA HIS A 197 -19.45 -17.70 -14.42
C HIS A 197 -18.05 -17.08 -14.36
N HIS A 198 -17.91 -15.92 -13.69
CA HIS A 198 -16.65 -15.19 -13.64
C HIS A 198 -15.57 -15.93 -12.84
N PHE A 199 -15.93 -16.61 -11.74
CA PHE A 199 -14.98 -17.46 -11.01
C PHE A 199 -14.43 -18.58 -11.90
N LYS A 200 -15.30 -19.30 -12.63
CA LYS A 200 -14.87 -20.34 -13.57
C LYS A 200 -13.98 -19.80 -14.68
N GLN A 201 -14.33 -18.65 -15.25
CA GLN A 201 -13.54 -18.01 -16.30
C GLN A 201 -12.16 -17.58 -15.78
N PHE A 202 -12.09 -17.05 -14.57
CA PHE A 202 -10.86 -16.66 -13.90
C PHE A 202 -9.93 -17.88 -13.73
N PHE A 203 -10.38 -18.95 -13.08
CA PHE A 203 -9.54 -20.13 -12.88
C PHE A 203 -9.18 -20.84 -14.19
N LYS A 204 -10.07 -20.81 -15.19
CA LYS A 204 -9.77 -21.33 -16.54
C LYS A 204 -8.66 -20.53 -17.22
N LYS A 205 -8.65 -19.20 -17.08
CA LYS A 205 -7.61 -18.31 -17.64
C LYS A 205 -6.21 -18.68 -17.11
N TYR A 206 -6.12 -19.10 -15.85
CA TYR A 206 -4.86 -19.48 -15.22
C TYR A 206 -4.60 -21.00 -15.18
N ASN A 207 -5.32 -21.80 -15.99
CA ASN A 207 -5.21 -23.26 -16.01
C ASN A 207 -5.36 -23.94 -14.63
N ALA A 208 -6.14 -23.32 -13.75
CA ALA A 208 -6.29 -23.68 -12.34
C ALA A 208 -7.72 -24.08 -11.96
N SER A 209 -8.50 -24.58 -12.93
CA SER A 209 -9.92 -24.96 -12.75
C SER A 209 -10.16 -25.98 -11.63
N SER A 210 -9.17 -26.81 -11.31
CA SER A 210 -9.23 -27.80 -10.24
C SER A 210 -9.26 -27.18 -8.84
N ILE A 211 -8.63 -26.02 -8.64
CA ILE A 211 -8.61 -25.29 -7.35
C ILE A 211 -10.04 -24.88 -6.96
N TYR A 212 -10.85 -24.49 -7.95
CA TYR A 212 -12.25 -24.15 -7.71
C TYR A 212 -13.12 -25.36 -7.30
N GLN A 213 -12.73 -26.57 -7.69
CA GLN A 213 -13.52 -27.78 -7.48
C GLN A 213 -13.08 -28.58 -6.24
N HIS A 214 -11.77 -28.61 -5.97
CA HIS A 214 -11.17 -29.33 -4.86
C HIS A 214 -9.90 -28.60 -4.43
N SER A 215 -9.69 -28.49 -3.12
CA SER A 215 -8.52 -27.82 -2.54
C SER A 215 -7.25 -28.61 -2.87
N HIS A 216 -6.52 -28.19 -3.91
CA HIS A 216 -5.27 -28.82 -4.36
C HIS A 216 -4.08 -27.92 -4.01
N ALA A 217 -3.41 -28.22 -2.89
CA ALA A 217 -2.34 -27.38 -2.35
C ALA A 217 -1.18 -27.15 -3.35
N ASP A 218 -0.73 -28.18 -4.07
CA ASP A 218 0.39 -28.05 -5.01
C ASP A 218 0.07 -27.15 -6.21
N MET A 219 -1.13 -27.30 -6.77
CA MET A 219 -1.59 -26.45 -7.87
C MET A 219 -1.79 -25.01 -7.43
N TYR A 220 -2.34 -24.81 -6.23
CA TYR A 220 -2.47 -23.48 -5.64
C TYR A 220 -1.10 -22.83 -5.47
N LYS A 221 -0.10 -23.57 -4.95
CA LYS A 221 1.26 -23.05 -4.78
C LYS A 221 1.89 -22.61 -6.11
N GLN A 222 1.68 -23.38 -7.19
CA GLN A 222 2.14 -23.00 -8.53
C GLN A 222 1.47 -21.71 -9.01
N LEU A 223 0.15 -21.60 -8.86
CA LEU A 223 -0.61 -20.42 -9.24
C LEU A 223 -0.19 -19.18 -8.43
N HIS A 224 -0.04 -19.33 -7.12
CA HIS A 224 0.41 -18.30 -6.20
C HIS A 224 1.78 -17.75 -6.63
N LEU A 225 2.76 -18.64 -6.86
CA LEU A 225 4.09 -18.25 -7.32
C LEU A 225 4.08 -17.62 -8.72
N GLN A 226 3.23 -18.10 -9.61
CA GLN A 226 3.05 -17.47 -10.93
C GLN A 226 2.57 -16.02 -10.77
N LEU A 227 1.51 -15.79 -10.00
CA LEU A 227 0.88 -14.47 -9.86
C LEU A 227 1.70 -13.47 -9.03
N LEU A 228 2.58 -13.95 -8.15
CA LEU A 228 3.56 -13.10 -7.45
C LEU A 228 4.65 -12.59 -8.39
N ASN A 229 5.04 -13.38 -9.39
CA ASN A 229 6.09 -13.02 -10.34
C ASN A 229 5.55 -12.26 -11.57
N GLU A 230 4.25 -12.31 -11.81
CA GLU A 230 3.58 -11.46 -12.79
C GLU A 230 3.54 -10.01 -12.26
N SER A 231 4.40 -9.13 -12.80
CA SER A 231 4.35 -7.68 -12.58
C SER A 231 2.93 -7.15 -12.78
N SER A 232 2.53 -6.14 -12.00
CA SER A 232 1.24 -5.48 -12.26
C SER A 232 1.24 -4.94 -13.70
N PRO A 233 0.14 -5.02 -14.46
CA PRO A 233 0.08 -4.42 -15.79
C PRO A 233 0.41 -2.91 -15.79
N ASP A 234 0.34 -2.23 -14.64
CA ASP A 234 0.78 -0.84 -14.46
C ASP A 234 2.31 -0.65 -14.55
N ASP A 235 3.12 -1.70 -14.41
CA ASP A 235 4.58 -1.64 -14.58
C ASP A 235 5.00 -1.64 -16.07
N GLN A 236 4.05 -1.80 -16.99
CA GLN A 236 4.27 -1.81 -18.44
C GLN A 236 3.84 -0.51 -19.14
N VAL A 237 3.94 0.65 -18.48
CA VAL A 237 3.86 1.93 -19.21
C VAL A 237 5.10 2.04 -20.09
N PRO A 238 4.97 2.05 -21.43
CA PRO A 238 6.10 2.31 -22.30
C PRO A 238 6.56 3.73 -22.00
N HIS A 239 7.82 3.90 -21.63
CA HIS A 239 8.48 5.20 -21.79
C HIS A 239 8.41 5.55 -23.27
N HIS A 240 7.38 6.30 -23.67
CA HIS A 240 7.40 7.02 -24.92
C HIS A 240 8.57 7.99 -24.82
N SER A 241 9.67 7.62 -25.47
CA SER A 241 10.71 8.54 -25.88
C SER A 241 10.06 9.59 -26.77
N GLU A 242 9.77 10.76 -26.20
CA GLU A 242 9.48 11.97 -26.97
C GLU A 242 10.72 12.31 -27.81
N GLN A 243 10.46 12.51 -29.10
CA GLN A 243 11.42 12.95 -30.12
C GLN A 243 11.85 14.40 -29.90
#